data_AF-S0ARI9-F1
#
_entry.id   AF-S0ARI9-F1
#
_cell.length_a   1.000
_cell.length_b   1.000
_cell.length_c   1.000
_cell.angle_alpha   90.00
_cell.angle_beta   90.00
_cell.angle_gamma   90.00
#
_symmetry.space_group_name_H-M   'P 1'
#
loop_
_entity.id
_entity.type
_entity.pdbx_description
1 polymer ?
#
loop_
_entity_poly.entity_id
_entity_poly.type
_entity_poly.pdbx_seq_one_letter_code
_entity_poly.pdbx_strand_id
1 'polypeptide(L)'
;MEFKATYVSWNEIEEWTKGIMKMVIEDNYNPDIIIGIARGGLVPSRMVADYLFKKDLLSIKTEHWGLTATMDGKAVLKEKLNYDITGKKVLIVDDITDTGESMKLSYNYIKSLDPATVKTTSMLYVNGSNYTPDYYGKGLSKEQWAWFIFPWNVYEDTYNLSKKFMEDPIDVEKLKEKLVENYNLNVDDVNLSEVLENIASLKMLKKRENKFSIL
;
A
#
# COMPACT_ATOMS: atom_id res chain seq x y z
N MET A 1 -4.64 14.45 -18.41
CA MET A 1 -3.89 13.53 -17.54
C MET A 1 -3.52 14.24 -16.25
N GLU A 2 -4.06 13.77 -15.12
CA GLU A 2 -3.80 14.32 -13.78
C GLU A 2 -2.52 13.72 -13.18
N PHE A 3 -2.41 12.40 -13.21
CA PHE A 3 -1.23 11.61 -12.86
C PHE A 3 -1.29 10.28 -13.61
N LYS A 4 -0.22 9.47 -13.58
CA LYS A 4 -0.23 8.12 -14.17
C LYS A 4 -0.67 7.10 -13.12
N ALA A 5 -1.48 6.12 -13.48
CA ALA A 5 -1.76 4.94 -12.65
C ALA A 5 -1.40 3.66 -13.42
N THR A 6 -0.96 2.63 -12.71
CA THR A 6 -0.57 1.34 -13.30
C THR A 6 -0.92 0.19 -12.37
N TYR A 7 -1.34 -0.93 -12.94
CA TYR A 7 -1.46 -2.18 -12.20
C TYR A 7 -0.09 -2.77 -11.95
N VAL A 8 0.08 -3.35 -10.76
CA VAL A 8 1.28 -4.09 -10.38
C VAL A 8 1.00 -5.58 -10.51
N SER A 9 1.89 -6.29 -11.19
CA SER A 9 1.83 -7.74 -11.31
C SER A 9 2.45 -8.47 -10.11
N TRP A 10 2.02 -9.70 -9.86
CA TRP A 10 2.66 -10.58 -8.86
C TRP A 10 4.14 -10.84 -9.18
N ASN A 11 4.51 -10.89 -10.47
CA ASN A 11 5.91 -11.04 -10.89
C ASN A 11 6.76 -9.85 -10.44
N GLU A 12 6.27 -8.61 -10.61
CA GLU A 12 6.96 -7.42 -10.12
C GLU A 12 7.10 -7.44 -8.59
N ILE A 13 6.07 -7.87 -7.87
CA ILE A 13 6.08 -8.04 -6.41
C ILE A 13 7.15 -9.05 -5.96
N GLU A 14 7.27 -10.18 -6.65
CA GLU A 14 8.33 -11.16 -6.40
C GLU A 14 9.72 -10.59 -6.67
N GLU A 15 9.90 -9.84 -7.76
CA GLU A 15 11.15 -9.17 -8.09
C GLU A 15 11.55 -8.14 -7.02
N TRP A 16 10.62 -7.31 -6.58
CA TRP A 16 10.87 -6.32 -5.53
C TRP A 16 11.18 -7.00 -4.20
N THR A 17 10.50 -8.09 -3.86
CA THR A 17 10.82 -8.89 -2.68
C THR A 17 12.25 -9.42 -2.74
N LYS A 18 12.68 -9.97 -3.88
CA LYS A 18 14.06 -10.43 -4.08
C LYS A 18 15.07 -9.29 -3.93
N GLY A 19 14.73 -8.09 -4.41
CA GLY A 19 15.52 -6.86 -4.21
C GLY A 19 15.72 -6.54 -2.72
N ILE A 20 14.64 -6.56 -1.94
CA ILE A 20 14.72 -6.36 -0.48
C ILE A 20 15.63 -7.42 0.16
N MET A 21 15.45 -8.70 -0.19
CA MET A 21 16.22 -9.79 0.41
C MET A 21 17.71 -9.67 0.13
N LYS A 22 18.09 -9.25 -1.07
CA LYS A 22 19.48 -8.98 -1.40
C LYS A 22 20.09 -7.94 -0.44
N MET A 23 19.41 -6.81 -0.24
CA MET A 23 19.91 -5.75 0.66
C MET A 23 19.98 -6.21 2.12
N VAL A 24 18.96 -6.92 2.61
CA VAL A 24 18.94 -7.45 3.99
C VAL A 24 20.08 -8.43 4.24
N ILE A 25 20.37 -9.31 3.28
CA ILE A 25 21.44 -10.29 3.36
C ILE A 25 22.81 -9.61 3.29
N GLU A 26 23.01 -8.67 2.37
CA GLU A 26 24.27 -7.92 2.23
C GLU A 26 24.63 -7.15 3.50
N ASP A 27 23.62 -6.64 4.20
CA ASP A 27 23.76 -5.94 5.48
C ASP A 27 23.83 -6.88 6.71
N ASN A 28 23.83 -8.20 6.49
CA ASN A 28 23.85 -9.23 7.54
C ASN A 28 22.77 -9.01 8.63
N TYR A 29 21.61 -8.47 8.25
CA TYR A 29 20.54 -8.19 9.20
C TYR A 29 19.63 -9.41 9.33
N ASN A 30 19.58 -9.97 10.54
CA ASN A 30 18.76 -11.12 10.86
C ASN A 30 17.69 -10.71 11.89
N PRO A 31 16.51 -10.24 11.46
CA PRO A 31 15.47 -9.80 12.39
C PRO A 31 14.93 -10.98 13.20
N ASP A 32 14.55 -10.74 14.45
CA ASP A 32 13.81 -11.69 15.26
C ASP A 32 12.33 -11.68 14.89
N ILE A 33 11.79 -10.48 14.60
CA ILE A 33 10.37 -10.23 14.37
C ILE A 33 10.18 -9.34 13.14
N ILE A 34 9.17 -9.66 12.34
CA ILE A 34 8.70 -8.82 11.24
C ILE A 34 7.38 -8.16 11.64
N ILE A 35 7.25 -6.86 11.36
CA ILE A 35 6.03 -6.09 11.64
C ILE A 35 5.55 -5.45 10.33
N GLY A 36 4.42 -5.90 9.81
CA GLY A 36 3.77 -5.29 8.65
C GLY A 36 2.96 -4.05 9.04
N ILE A 37 3.09 -2.96 8.26
CA ILE A 37 2.20 -1.80 8.39
C ILE A 37 0.89 -2.12 7.67
N ALA A 38 -0.19 -2.32 8.43
CA ALA A 38 -1.48 -2.66 7.87
C ALA A 38 -2.14 -1.42 7.24
N ARG A 39 -2.78 -1.54 6.06
CA ARG A 39 -3.06 -2.79 5.33
C ARG A 39 -1.99 -3.15 4.28
N GLY A 40 -1.32 -2.17 3.70
CA GLY A 40 -0.43 -2.34 2.54
C GLY A 40 0.72 -3.31 2.76
N GLY A 41 1.41 -3.19 3.90
CA GLY A 41 2.51 -4.06 4.30
C GLY A 41 2.14 -5.50 4.68
N LEU A 42 0.87 -5.91 4.71
CA LEU A 42 0.48 -7.26 5.13
C LEU A 42 0.99 -8.36 4.16
N VAL A 43 0.78 -8.17 2.86
CA VAL A 43 1.29 -9.13 1.86
C VAL A 43 2.82 -9.09 1.76
N PRO A 44 3.46 -7.92 1.62
CA PRO A 44 4.92 -7.79 1.65
C PRO A 44 5.57 -8.44 2.86
N SER A 45 5.03 -8.20 4.06
CA SER A 45 5.59 -8.74 5.31
C SER A 45 5.51 -10.27 5.37
N ARG A 46 4.44 -10.88 4.85
CA ARG A 46 4.36 -12.34 4.74
C ARG A 46 5.42 -12.88 3.78
N MET A 47 5.61 -12.26 2.62
CA MET A 47 6.63 -12.71 1.65
C MET A 47 8.04 -12.60 2.25
N VAL A 48 8.37 -11.46 2.87
CA VAL A 48 9.65 -11.25 3.56
C VAL A 48 9.87 -12.27 4.68
N ALA A 49 8.84 -12.59 5.46
CA ALA A 49 8.92 -13.60 6.52
C ALA A 49 9.22 -15.00 5.98
N ASP A 50 8.70 -15.34 4.80
CA ASP A 50 8.97 -16.61 4.15
C ASP A 50 10.45 -16.72 3.75
N TYR A 51 10.95 -15.71 3.05
CA TYR A 51 12.34 -15.65 2.60
C TYR A 51 13.36 -15.71 3.75
N LEU A 52 13.04 -15.05 4.87
CA LEU A 52 13.92 -15.01 6.04
C LEU A 52 13.66 -16.15 7.05
N PHE A 53 12.74 -17.08 6.74
CA PHE A 53 12.31 -18.17 7.63
C PHE A 53 11.87 -17.68 9.02
N LYS A 54 11.14 -16.56 9.08
CA LYS A 54 10.64 -15.95 10.32
C LYS A 54 9.21 -16.38 10.61
N LYS A 55 9.00 -16.84 11.83
CA LYS A 55 7.68 -17.25 12.34
C LYS A 55 6.93 -16.10 13.01
N ASP A 56 7.67 -15.22 13.69
CA ASP A 56 7.09 -14.08 14.38
C ASP A 56 6.81 -12.97 13.37
N LEU A 57 5.57 -12.93 12.90
CA LEU A 57 5.02 -11.95 11.99
C LEU A 57 3.82 -11.26 12.66
N LEU A 58 3.97 -9.97 12.96
CA LEU A 58 2.96 -9.13 13.58
C LEU A 58 2.54 -8.03 12.60
N SER A 59 1.51 -7.27 12.96
CA SER A 59 1.13 -6.06 12.23
C SER A 59 0.73 -4.93 13.16
N ILE A 60 0.88 -3.70 12.68
CA ILE A 60 0.38 -2.48 13.32
C ILE A 60 -0.44 -1.70 12.31
N LYS A 61 -1.47 -0.97 12.78
CA LYS A 61 -2.29 -0.12 11.91
C LYS A 61 -1.91 1.35 12.08
N THR A 62 -1.54 2.00 10.98
CA THR A 62 -1.43 3.46 10.89
C THR A 62 -2.67 4.03 10.19
N GLU A 63 -3.24 5.13 10.71
CA GLU A 63 -4.30 5.86 10.02
C GLU A 63 -3.83 7.31 9.77
N HIS A 64 -3.90 7.74 8.51
CA HIS A 64 -3.83 9.16 8.15
C HIS A 64 -5.22 9.75 8.36
N TRP A 65 -5.47 10.42 9.49
CA TRP A 65 -6.72 11.14 9.69
C TRP A 65 -6.70 12.45 8.90
N GLY A 66 -7.51 12.55 7.85
CA GLY A 66 -7.65 13.75 7.05
C GLY A 66 -9.09 14.03 6.62
N LEU A 67 -9.85 14.72 7.47
CA LEU A 67 -10.87 15.75 7.13
C LEU A 67 -11.49 16.40 8.38
N THR A 68 -11.32 15.82 9.57
CA THR A 68 -11.74 16.41 10.87
C THR A 68 -10.81 16.01 12.02
N ALA A 69 -9.51 16.27 11.88
CA ALA A 69 -8.57 16.18 13.01
C ALA A 69 -7.63 17.38 12.95
N THR A 70 -7.53 18.05 14.10
CA THR A 70 -6.64 19.17 14.52
C THR A 70 -5.57 19.64 13.54
N MET A 71 -5.38 20.97 13.46
CA MET A 71 -4.49 21.78 12.60
C MET A 71 -3.03 21.32 12.37
N ASP A 72 -2.61 20.18 12.91
CA ASP A 72 -1.22 19.71 12.94
C ASP A 72 -0.95 18.48 12.04
N GLY A 73 -1.96 17.85 11.42
CA GLY A 73 -1.77 16.86 10.34
C GLY A 73 -0.97 15.58 10.67
N LYS A 74 -0.79 15.23 11.95
CA LYS A 74 0.03 14.06 12.36
C LYS A 74 -0.76 12.76 12.25
N ALA A 75 -0.16 11.75 11.61
CA ALA A 75 -0.66 10.38 11.61
C ALA A 75 -0.67 9.80 13.05
N VAL A 76 -1.70 9.02 13.39
CA VAL A 76 -1.92 8.48 14.75
C VAL A 76 -1.99 6.95 14.69
N LEU A 77 -1.33 6.27 15.64
CA LEU A 77 -1.45 4.82 15.80
C LEU A 77 -2.74 4.46 16.52
N LYS A 78 -3.54 3.61 15.89
CA LYS A 78 -4.87 3.23 16.41
C LYS A 78 -4.79 2.14 17.47
N GLU A 79 -3.85 1.20 17.32
CA GLU A 79 -3.75 0.00 18.15
C GLU A 79 -2.32 -0.17 18.65
N LYS A 80 -2.19 -0.43 19.96
CA LYS A 80 -0.90 -0.75 20.57
C LYS A 80 -0.52 -2.19 20.23
N LEU A 81 0.74 -2.41 19.89
CA LEU A 81 1.33 -3.74 19.76
C LEU A 81 1.21 -4.47 21.10
N ASN A 82 0.44 -5.55 21.13
CA ASN A 82 0.27 -6.40 22.31
C ASN A 82 1.27 -7.56 22.30
N TYR A 83 2.56 -7.25 22.14
CA TYR A 83 3.65 -8.21 22.09
C TYR A 83 4.92 -7.55 22.64
N ASP A 84 5.65 -8.25 23.50
CA ASP A 84 6.91 -7.74 24.04
C ASP A 84 8.03 -7.87 23.00
N ILE A 85 8.54 -6.73 22.55
CA ILE A 85 9.65 -6.65 21.60
C ILE A 85 10.93 -6.11 22.23
N THR A 86 10.98 -5.96 23.55
CA THR A 86 12.18 -5.46 24.24
C THR A 86 13.39 -6.33 23.92
N GLY A 87 14.48 -5.69 23.49
CA GLY A 87 15.73 -6.37 23.12
C GLY A 87 15.67 -7.20 21.83
N LYS A 88 14.58 -7.14 21.05
CA LYS A 88 14.44 -7.85 19.76
C LYS A 88 14.96 -7.02 18.59
N LYS A 89 15.45 -7.68 17.53
CA LYS A 89 15.73 -7.06 16.23
C LYS A 89 14.45 -7.05 15.40
N VAL A 90 13.96 -5.88 15.02
CA VAL A 90 12.68 -5.72 14.33
C VAL A 90 12.90 -5.26 12.89
N LEU A 91 12.17 -5.86 11.95
CA LEU A 91 12.05 -5.37 10.58
C LEU A 91 10.61 -4.91 10.32
N ILE A 92 10.41 -3.62 10.11
CA ILE A 92 9.12 -3.04 9.72
C ILE A 92 9.00 -3.10 8.20
N VAL A 93 7.85 -3.53 7.70
CA VAL A 93 7.62 -3.75 6.26
C VAL A 93 6.35 -3.01 5.81
N ASP A 94 6.45 -2.28 4.70
CA ASP A 94 5.29 -1.69 4.00
C ASP A 94 5.31 -2.02 2.50
N ASP A 95 4.26 -1.71 1.76
CA ASP A 95 4.26 -1.85 0.29
C ASP A 95 5.00 -0.72 -0.42
N ILE A 96 4.78 0.53 -0.03
CA ILE A 96 5.43 1.71 -0.61
C ILE A 96 5.81 2.76 0.44
N THR A 97 7.03 3.28 0.34
CA THR A 97 7.42 4.51 1.04
C THR A 97 7.33 5.68 0.06
N ASP A 98 6.16 6.32 0.00
CA ASP A 98 5.89 7.48 -0.88
C ASP A 98 6.30 8.80 -0.21
N THR A 99 5.46 9.38 0.64
CA THR A 99 5.82 10.57 1.45
C THR A 99 6.72 10.25 2.63
N GLY A 100 6.68 8.99 3.10
CA GLY A 100 7.49 8.49 4.22
C GLY A 100 6.86 8.66 5.60
N GLU A 101 5.72 9.34 5.70
CA GLU A 101 5.09 9.67 6.99
C GLU A 101 4.63 8.42 7.77
N SER A 102 4.02 7.45 7.09
CA SER A 102 3.60 6.19 7.74
C SER A 102 4.79 5.37 8.24
N MET A 103 5.83 5.21 7.42
CA MET A 103 7.04 4.49 7.82
C MET A 103 7.71 5.16 9.01
N LYS A 104 7.84 6.50 8.98
CA LYS A 104 8.42 7.30 10.07
C LYS A 104 7.63 7.18 11.37
N LEU A 105 6.30 7.26 11.31
CA LEU A 105 5.43 7.07 12.47
C LEU A 105 5.62 5.68 13.08
N SER A 106 5.55 4.64 12.24
CA SER A 106 5.72 3.25 12.64
C SER A 106 7.09 3.00 13.27
N TYR A 107 8.17 3.49 12.64
CA TYR A 107 9.52 3.41 13.17
C TYR A 107 9.62 4.03 14.57
N ASN A 108 9.14 5.26 14.74
CA ASN A 108 9.22 5.96 16.03
C ASN A 108 8.45 5.22 17.13
N TYR A 109 7.29 4.66 16.81
CA TYR A 109 6.50 3.89 17.76
C TYR A 109 7.17 2.58 18.15
N ILE A 110 7.60 1.77 17.18
CA ILE A 110 8.28 0.50 17.46
C ILE A 110 9.57 0.75 18.24
N LYS A 111 10.32 1.81 17.90
CA LYS A 111 11.51 2.22 18.63
C LYS A 111 11.22 2.60 20.09
N SER A 112 10.06 3.16 20.39
CA SER A 112 9.67 3.52 21.77
C SER A 112 9.34 2.32 22.67
N LEU A 113 9.33 1.10 22.13
CA LEU A 113 9.09 -0.14 22.87
C LEU A 113 10.39 -0.89 23.20
N ASP A 114 11.52 -0.18 23.16
CA ASP A 114 12.87 -0.65 23.50
C ASP A 114 13.38 -1.94 22.79
N PRO A 115 13.16 -2.11 21.46
CA PRO A 115 13.82 -3.17 20.71
C PRO A 115 15.34 -2.97 20.66
N ALA A 116 16.10 -4.06 20.44
CA ALA A 116 17.55 -3.97 20.28
C ALA A 116 17.94 -3.18 19.02
N THR A 117 17.22 -3.41 17.91
CA THR A 117 17.37 -2.66 16.66
C THR A 117 16.05 -2.59 15.92
N VAL A 118 15.83 -1.51 15.17
CA VAL A 118 14.70 -1.36 14.26
C VAL A 118 15.24 -0.99 12.89
N LYS A 119 14.87 -1.76 11.88
CA LYS A 119 15.08 -1.43 10.46
C LYS A 119 13.77 -1.47 9.72
N THR A 120 13.74 -0.84 8.56
CA THR A 120 12.55 -0.56 7.77
C THR A 120 12.75 -0.98 6.32
N THR A 121 11.69 -1.47 5.69
CA THR A 121 11.70 -1.82 4.27
C THR A 121 10.37 -1.58 3.60
N SER A 122 10.40 -1.29 2.30
CA SER A 122 9.21 -1.29 1.45
C SER A 122 9.51 -1.87 0.06
N MET A 123 8.49 -2.39 -0.64
CA MET A 123 8.71 -2.88 -2.01
C MET A 123 9.14 -1.73 -2.94
N LEU A 124 8.43 -0.61 -2.86
CA LEU A 124 8.73 0.59 -3.61
C LEU A 124 9.21 1.71 -2.67
N TYR A 125 10.15 2.51 -3.14
CA TYR A 125 10.61 3.71 -2.45
C TYR A 125 10.70 4.88 -3.43
N VAL A 126 10.05 6.00 -3.11
CA VAL A 126 10.07 7.20 -3.93
C VAL A 126 11.23 8.10 -3.49
N ASN A 127 12.19 8.33 -4.38
CA ASN A 127 13.39 9.09 -4.08
C ASN A 127 13.05 10.53 -3.66
N GLY A 128 13.57 10.93 -2.50
CA GLY A 128 13.30 12.26 -1.92
C GLY A 128 12.07 12.30 -1.01
N SER A 129 11.53 11.14 -0.63
CA SER A 129 10.61 11.00 0.50
C SER A 129 11.18 11.61 1.79
N ASN A 130 10.30 11.99 2.73
CA ASN A 130 10.73 12.50 4.04
C ASN A 130 11.33 11.41 4.94
N TYR A 131 11.25 10.15 4.52
CA TYR A 131 11.83 9.01 5.20
C TYR A 131 12.38 8.02 4.16
N THR A 132 13.65 7.67 4.29
CA THR A 132 14.29 6.64 3.47
C THR A 132 14.28 5.32 4.23
N PRO A 133 13.67 4.24 3.70
CA PRO A 133 13.74 2.94 4.35
C PRO A 133 15.16 2.36 4.25
N ASP A 134 15.56 1.55 5.22
CA ASP A 134 16.88 0.90 5.25
C ASP A 134 17.07 -0.03 4.04
N TYR A 135 15.98 -0.65 3.58
CA TYR A 135 15.94 -1.52 2.41
C TYR A 135 14.76 -1.19 1.50
N TYR A 136 14.89 -1.46 0.21
CA TYR A 136 13.76 -1.37 -0.72
C TYR A 136 13.94 -2.28 -1.93
N GLY A 137 12.83 -2.74 -2.50
CA GLY A 137 12.86 -3.58 -3.71
C GLY A 137 13.24 -2.80 -4.96
N LYS A 138 12.61 -1.63 -5.14
CA LYS A 138 12.85 -0.73 -6.27
C LYS A 138 12.72 0.73 -5.85
N GLY A 139 13.77 1.50 -6.13
CA GLY A 139 13.75 2.96 -6.02
C GLY A 139 13.12 3.59 -7.26
N LEU A 140 12.33 4.63 -7.07
CA LEU A 140 11.61 5.36 -8.12
C LEU A 140 12.02 6.83 -8.11
N SER A 141 12.39 7.37 -9.27
CA SER A 141 12.47 8.82 -9.43
C SER A 141 11.07 9.45 -9.45
N LYS A 142 10.99 10.77 -9.29
CA LYS A 142 9.70 11.50 -9.38
C LYS A 142 9.02 11.32 -10.74
N GLU A 143 9.81 11.20 -11.81
CA GLU A 143 9.33 11.00 -13.17
C GLU A 143 8.83 9.57 -13.41
N GLN A 144 9.32 8.61 -12.63
CA GLN A 144 8.89 7.20 -12.64
C GLN A 144 7.70 6.95 -11.72
N TRP A 145 7.33 7.92 -10.87
CA TRP A 145 6.19 7.78 -9.97
C TRP A 145 4.89 7.65 -10.76
N ALA A 146 4.05 6.73 -10.28
CA ALA A 146 2.69 6.52 -10.70
C ALA A 146 1.88 6.11 -9.46
N TRP A 147 0.55 6.16 -9.56
CA TRP A 147 -0.31 5.46 -8.63
C TRP A 147 -0.24 3.96 -8.90
N PHE A 148 0.45 3.22 -8.04
CA PHE A 148 0.63 1.78 -8.17
C PHE A 148 -0.55 1.03 -7.55
N ILE A 149 -1.35 0.40 -8.39
CA ILE A 149 -2.50 -0.41 -7.96
C ILE A 149 -2.00 -1.83 -7.71
N PHE A 150 -1.72 -2.15 -6.45
CA PHE A 150 -1.30 -3.49 -6.04
C PHE A 150 -2.42 -4.51 -6.19
N PRO A 151 -2.11 -5.82 -6.36
CA PRO A 151 -3.11 -6.89 -6.42
C PRO A 151 -4.06 -6.94 -5.22
N TRP A 152 -3.61 -6.51 -4.03
CA TRP A 152 -4.44 -6.41 -2.82
C TRP A 152 -5.29 -5.14 -2.75
N ASN A 153 -5.14 -4.20 -3.69
CA ASN A 153 -5.84 -2.90 -3.72
C ASN A 153 -6.73 -2.69 -4.95
N VAL A 154 -6.77 -3.62 -5.90
CA VAL A 154 -7.46 -3.47 -7.20
C VAL A 154 -8.90 -2.94 -7.06
N TYR A 155 -9.72 -3.53 -6.20
CA TYR A 155 -11.12 -3.13 -6.06
C TYR A 155 -11.27 -1.72 -5.45
N GLU A 156 -10.49 -1.41 -4.42
CA GLU A 156 -10.57 -0.13 -3.70
C GLU A 156 -10.07 1.02 -4.60
N ASP A 157 -8.91 0.85 -5.23
CA ASP A 157 -8.30 1.87 -6.07
C ASP A 157 -9.07 2.07 -7.37
N THR A 158 -9.44 0.99 -8.07
CA THR A 158 -10.23 1.11 -9.30
C THR A 158 -11.56 1.80 -9.04
N TYR A 159 -12.25 1.48 -7.92
CA TYR A 159 -13.46 2.20 -7.55
C TYR A 159 -13.20 3.68 -7.24
N ASN A 160 -12.19 4.00 -6.43
CA ASN A 160 -11.90 5.36 -6.02
C ASN A 160 -11.50 6.27 -7.19
N LEU A 161 -10.66 5.76 -8.10
CA LEU A 161 -10.28 6.46 -9.33
C LEU A 161 -11.48 6.63 -10.27
N SER A 162 -12.32 5.60 -10.39
CA SER A 162 -13.53 5.65 -11.21
C SER A 162 -14.56 6.64 -10.68
N LYS A 163 -14.76 6.68 -9.36
CA LYS A 163 -15.79 7.46 -8.67
C LYS A 163 -15.78 8.94 -9.07
N LYS A 164 -14.60 9.49 -9.34
CA LYS A 164 -14.43 10.89 -9.75
C LYS A 164 -15.11 11.24 -11.08
N PHE A 165 -15.28 10.25 -11.96
CA PHE A 165 -15.84 10.44 -13.30
C PHE A 165 -17.19 9.76 -13.51
N MET A 166 -17.76 9.17 -12.46
CA MET A 166 -19.08 8.55 -12.54
C MET A 166 -20.16 9.63 -12.75
N GLU A 167 -21.00 9.42 -13.74
CA GLU A 167 -22.24 10.16 -13.98
C GLU A 167 -23.43 9.20 -13.78
N ASP A 168 -24.63 9.71 -13.48
CA ASP A 168 -25.84 8.88 -13.34
C ASP A 168 -26.71 8.98 -14.60
N PRO A 169 -27.04 7.85 -15.29
CA PRO A 169 -26.57 6.49 -15.06
C PRO A 169 -25.10 6.30 -15.48
N ILE A 170 -24.41 5.35 -14.83
CA ILE A 170 -23.01 5.05 -15.11
C ILE A 170 -22.92 4.35 -16.46
N ASP A 171 -22.26 5.02 -17.40
CA ASP A 171 -21.81 4.47 -18.67
C ASP A 171 -20.39 3.91 -18.50
N VAL A 172 -20.27 2.57 -18.56
CA VAL A 172 -19.01 1.87 -18.31
C VAL A 172 -17.97 2.19 -19.38
N GLU A 173 -18.35 2.33 -20.65
CA GLU A 173 -17.40 2.59 -21.72
C GLU A 173 -16.88 4.03 -21.65
N LYS A 174 -17.78 5.00 -21.42
CA LYS A 174 -17.37 6.39 -21.17
C LYS A 174 -16.47 6.51 -19.93
N LEU A 175 -16.73 5.71 -18.90
CA LEU A 175 -15.91 5.69 -17.69
C LEU A 175 -14.50 5.12 -17.96
N LYS A 176 -14.37 4.05 -18.76
CA LYS A 176 -13.07 3.54 -19.21
C LYS A 176 -12.28 4.60 -19.98
N GLU A 177 -12.91 5.30 -20.92
CA GLU A 177 -12.28 6.40 -21.66
C GLU A 177 -11.72 7.47 -20.72
N LYS A 178 -12.51 7.87 -19.70
CA LYS A 178 -12.08 8.85 -18.70
C LYS A 178 -10.88 8.39 -17.89
N LEU A 179 -10.81 7.12 -17.52
CA LEU A 179 -9.65 6.56 -16.80
C LEU A 179 -8.38 6.56 -17.66
N VAL A 180 -8.49 6.26 -18.96
CA VAL A 180 -7.36 6.35 -19.90
C VAL A 180 -6.92 7.81 -20.09
N GLU A 181 -7.84 8.73 -20.37
CA GLU A 181 -7.54 10.15 -20.59
C GLU A 181 -6.88 10.84 -19.38
N ASN A 182 -7.34 10.49 -18.17
CA ASN A 182 -6.92 11.17 -16.94
C ASN A 182 -5.78 10.45 -16.22
N TYR A 183 -5.71 9.12 -16.30
CA TYR A 183 -4.74 8.32 -15.55
C TYR A 183 -3.81 7.45 -16.39
N ASN A 184 -4.01 7.38 -17.71
CA ASN A 184 -3.35 6.38 -18.57
C ASN A 184 -3.60 4.94 -18.06
N LEU A 185 -4.75 4.71 -17.43
CA LEU A 185 -5.12 3.44 -16.81
C LEU A 185 -6.06 2.67 -17.74
N ASN A 186 -5.55 1.62 -18.39
CA ASN A 186 -6.40 0.65 -19.05
C ASN A 186 -6.93 -0.35 -18.02
N VAL A 187 -8.25 -0.51 -17.94
CA VAL A 187 -8.94 -1.39 -16.97
C VAL A 187 -9.49 -2.68 -17.59
N ASP A 188 -9.14 -2.97 -18.84
CA ASP A 188 -9.59 -4.18 -19.54
C ASP A 188 -9.14 -5.46 -18.79
N ASP A 189 -7.91 -5.46 -18.25
CA ASP A 189 -7.35 -6.60 -17.52
C ASP A 189 -8.01 -6.87 -16.16
N VAL A 190 -8.69 -5.87 -15.59
CA VAL A 190 -9.31 -5.93 -14.24
C VAL A 190 -10.83 -6.06 -14.31
N ASN A 191 -11.41 -6.02 -15.51
CA ASN A 191 -12.85 -6.10 -15.75
C ASN A 191 -13.63 -5.12 -14.86
N LEU A 192 -13.61 -3.82 -15.21
CA LEU A 192 -14.29 -2.76 -14.46
C LEU A 192 -15.76 -3.09 -14.10
N SER A 193 -16.47 -3.82 -14.96
CA SER A 193 -17.83 -4.27 -14.69
C SER A 193 -17.91 -5.14 -13.43
N GLU A 194 -16.98 -6.08 -13.24
CA GLU A 194 -16.89 -6.93 -12.05
C GLU A 194 -16.66 -6.09 -10.78
N VAL A 195 -15.77 -5.10 -10.85
CA VAL A 195 -15.54 -4.16 -9.74
C VAL A 195 -16.84 -3.42 -9.40
N LEU A 196 -17.54 -2.87 -10.39
CA LEU A 196 -18.82 -2.16 -10.17
C LEU A 196 -19.91 -3.08 -9.62
N GLU A 197 -19.97 -4.34 -10.07
CA GLU A 197 -20.88 -5.35 -9.51
C GLU A 197 -20.59 -5.65 -8.05
N ASN A 198 -19.33 -5.83 -7.69
CA ASN A 198 -18.91 -6.03 -6.31
C ASN A 198 -19.33 -4.83 -5.43
N ILE A 199 -19.04 -3.61 -5.86
CA ILE A 199 -19.39 -2.39 -5.14
C ILE A 199 -20.91 -2.22 -5.02
N ALA A 200 -21.68 -2.54 -6.07
CA ALA A 200 -23.14 -2.52 -6.02
C ALA A 200 -23.70 -3.56 -5.03
N SER A 201 -23.08 -4.74 -4.93
CA SER A 201 -23.47 -5.78 -3.95
C SER A 201 -23.27 -5.32 -2.50
N LEU A 202 -22.28 -4.45 -2.27
CA LEU A 202 -22.02 -3.79 -0.99
C LEU A 202 -22.95 -2.58 -0.74
N LYS A 203 -23.93 -2.34 -1.61
CA LYS A 203 -24.89 -1.22 -1.56
C LYS A 203 -24.23 0.15 -1.60
N MET A 204 -23.02 0.25 -2.16
CA MET A 204 -22.32 1.52 -2.38
C MET A 204 -22.68 2.16 -3.74
N LEU A 205 -23.31 1.38 -4.63
CA LEU A 205 -23.95 1.81 -5.88
C LEU A 205 -25.32 1.13 -5.99
N LYS A 206 -26.23 1.72 -6.78
CA LYS A 206 -27.48 1.05 -7.17
C LYS A 206 -27.26 0.28 -8.46
N LYS A 207 -27.81 -0.93 -8.58
CA LYS A 207 -27.88 -1.69 -9.84
C LYS A 207 -29.34 -1.86 -10.25
N ARG A 208 -29.67 -1.49 -11.48
CA ARG A 208 -30.98 -1.76 -12.12
C ARG A 208 -30.72 -2.41 -13.47
N GLU A 209 -31.12 -3.67 -13.61
CA GLU A 209 -30.80 -4.50 -14.79
C GLU A 209 -29.28 -4.47 -15.07
N ASN A 210 -28.86 -3.98 -16.23
CA ASN A 210 -27.46 -3.87 -16.67
C ASN A 210 -26.86 -2.47 -16.45
N LYS A 211 -27.51 -1.61 -15.65
CA LYS A 211 -27.03 -0.24 -15.38
C LYS A 211 -26.70 -0.04 -13.92
N PHE A 212 -25.63 0.71 -13.67
CA PHE A 212 -25.25 1.19 -12.35
C PHE A 212 -25.63 2.67 -12.19
N SER A 213 -25.96 3.07 -10.98
CA SER A 213 -26.30 4.44 -10.61
C SER A 213 -25.64 4.80 -9.29
N ILE A 214 -25.27 6.07 -9.14
CA ILE A 214 -24.75 6.61 -7.89
C ILE A 214 -25.88 6.62 -6.85
N LEU A 215 -25.54 6.48 -5.57
CA LEU A 215 -26.52 6.53 -4.47
C LEU A 215 -27.12 7.92 -4.31
#